data_AF-A0A363TII3-F1
#
_entry.id   AF-A0A363TII3-F1
#
_cell.length_a   1.000
_cell.length_b   1.000
_cell.length_c   1.000
_cell.angle_alpha   90.00
_cell.angle_beta   90.00
_cell.angle_gamma   90.00
#
_symmetry.space_group_name_H-M   'P 1'
#
loop_
_entity.id
_entity.type
_entity.pdbx_description
1 polymer ?
#
loop_
_entity_poly.entity_id
_entity_poly.type
_entity_poly.pdbx_seq_one_letter_code
_entity_poly.pdbx_strand_id
1 'polypeptide(L)' 'MDEPTTAMTGADAQAEGLMALYERVGYVRVSPALLQPAEPFLDLSGEDIRRRMYLTSDPEGQELCLRPDL' A
#
# COMPACT_ATOMS: atom_id res chain seq x y z
N MET A 1 -14.23 -18.17 16.77
CA MET A 1 -14.06 -16.79 16.28
C MET A 1 -13.89 -16.96 14.79
N ASP A 2 -14.99 -16.82 14.05
CA ASP A 2 -15.11 -17.11 12.62
C ASP A 2 -14.23 -16.16 11.81
N GLU A 3 -13.25 -16.71 11.09
CA GLU A 3 -12.55 -16.03 9.99
C GLU A 3 -13.49 -16.02 8.78
N PRO A 4 -13.79 -14.86 8.17
CA PRO A 4 -14.58 -14.84 6.96
C PRO A 4 -13.72 -15.42 5.82
N THR A 5 -14.07 -16.60 5.32
CA THR A 5 -13.56 -17.11 4.05
C THR A 5 -14.15 -16.24 2.94
N THR A 6 -13.44 -15.15 2.60
CA THR A 6 -13.75 -14.35 1.41
C THR A 6 -13.60 -15.23 0.18
N ALA A 7 -14.70 -15.45 -0.54
CA ALA A 7 -14.69 -16.20 -1.78
C ALA A 7 -13.78 -15.51 -2.81
N MET A 8 -12.80 -16.25 -3.30
CA MET A 8 -11.82 -15.84 -4.30
C MET A 8 -12.55 -15.37 -5.59
N THR A 9 -12.55 -14.07 -5.85
CA THR A 9 -13.09 -13.49 -7.08
C THR A 9 -12.10 -13.75 -8.22
N GLY A 10 -12.54 -13.71 -9.49
CA GLY A 10 -11.63 -13.92 -10.63
C GLY A 10 -10.39 -13.00 -10.67
N ALA A 11 -10.48 -11.82 -10.04
CA ALA A 11 -9.35 -10.91 -9.83
C ALA A 11 -8.31 -11.45 -8.83
N ASP A 12 -8.75 -12.18 -7.80
CA ASP A 12 -7.87 -12.72 -6.77
C ASP A 12 -7.02 -13.89 -7.33
N ALA A 13 -7.62 -14.72 -8.20
CA ALA A 13 -6.89 -15.78 -8.90
C ALA A 13 -5.81 -15.24 -9.87
N GLN A 14 -6.08 -14.12 -10.54
CA GLN A 14 -5.07 -13.46 -11.38
C GLN A 14 -3.93 -12.86 -10.55
N ALA A 15 -4.26 -12.22 -9.42
CA ALA A 15 -3.25 -11.69 -8.50
C ALA A 15 -2.34 -12.81 -7.95
N GLU A 16 -2.91 -13.94 -7.55
CA GLU A 16 -2.16 -15.10 -7.06
C GLU A 16 -1.20 -15.68 -8.13
N GLY A 17 -1.68 -15.82 -9.37
CA GLY A 17 -0.84 -16.27 -10.48
C GLY A 17 0.35 -15.35 -10.77
N LEU A 18 0.16 -14.04 -10.66
CA LEU A 18 1.22 -13.06 -10.83
C LEU A 18 2.25 -13.13 -9.69
N MET A 19 1.79 -13.30 -8.44
CA MET A 19 2.68 -13.47 -7.28
C MET A 19 3.55 -14.71 -7.43
N ALA A 20 2.96 -15.85 -7.81
CA ALA A 20 3.69 -17.10 -8.03
C ALA A 20 4.77 -16.98 -9.13
N LEU A 21 4.55 -16.14 -10.15
CA LEU A 21 5.57 -15.88 -11.18
C LEU A 21 6.80 -15.18 -10.60
N TYR A 22 6.60 -14.15 -9.78
CA TYR A 22 7.71 -13.40 -9.17
C TYR A 22 8.48 -14.23 -8.14
N GLU A 23 7.78 -15.04 -7.33
CA GLU A 23 8.41 -15.91 -6.33
C GLU A 23 9.34 -16.95 -6.97
N ARG A 24 8.94 -17.54 -8.12
CA ARG A 24 9.76 -18.54 -8.82
C ARG A 24 11.11 -18.01 -9.31
N VAL A 25 11.23 -16.71 -9.58
CA VAL A 25 12.48 -16.09 -10.03
C VAL A 25 13.26 -15.45 -8.86
N GLY A 26 12.83 -15.69 -7.62
CA GLY A 26 13.55 -15.32 -6.40
C GLY A 26 13.16 -13.97 -5.80
N TYR A 27 12.10 -13.32 -6.26
CA TYR A 27 11.59 -12.12 -5.58
C TYR A 27 10.86 -12.49 -4.29
N VAL A 28 10.96 -11.61 -3.30
CA VAL A 28 10.28 -11.74 -2.02
C VAL A 28 9.05 -10.84 -2.01
N ARG A 29 7.93 -11.37 -1.54
CA ARG A 29 6.71 -10.60 -1.35
C ARG A 29 6.92 -9.58 -0.22
N VAL A 30 6.64 -8.31 -0.53
CA VAL A 30 6.60 -7.22 0.44
C VAL A 30 5.22 -6.58 0.43
N SER A 31 4.70 -6.27 1.61
CA SER A 31 3.40 -5.60 1.77
C SER A 31 3.57 -4.39 2.68
N PRO A 32 4.05 -3.24 2.15
CA PRO A 32 4.12 -2.00 2.91
C PRO A 32 2.73 -1.60 3.43
N ALA A 33 2.69 -0.85 4.54
CA ALA A 33 1.43 -0.36 5.07
C ALA A 33 0.78 0.67 4.14
N LEU A 34 -0.56 0.70 4.11
CA LEU A 34 -1.32 1.64 3.27
C LEU A 34 -1.07 3.10 3.68
N LEU A 35 -1.01 3.34 5.00
CA LEU A 35 -0.57 4.60 5.57
C LEU A 35 0.94 4.57 5.72
N GLN A 36 1.58 5.64 5.28
CA GLN A 36 3.02 5.86 5.36
C GLN A 36 3.29 7.28 5.88
N PRO A 37 4.48 7.54 6.46
CA PRO A 37 4.89 8.92 6.75
C PRO A 37 4.78 9.81 5.51
N ALA A 38 4.27 11.03 5.66
CA ALA A 38 4.10 11.94 4.53
C ALA A 38 5.42 12.55 4.04
N GLU A 39 6.36 12.79 4.97
CA GLU A 39 7.63 13.48 4.73
C GLU A 39 8.41 12.94 3.50
N PRO A 40 8.65 11.62 3.34
CA PRO A 40 9.39 11.11 2.18
C PRO A 40 8.76 11.45 0.83
N PHE A 41 7.44 11.52 0.75
CA PHE A 41 6.75 11.84 -0.51
C PHE A 41 6.80 13.33 -0.83
N LEU A 42 6.68 14.17 0.21
CA LEU A 42 6.79 15.63 0.09
C LEU A 42 8.22 16.05 -0.25
N ASP A 43 9.23 15.43 0.36
CA ASP A 43 10.64 15.71 0.08
C ASP A 43 11.02 15.40 -1.38
N LEU A 44 10.48 14.31 -1.93
CA LEU A 44 10.77 13.88 -3.30
C LEU A 44 9.97 14.65 -4.37
N SER A 45 8.76 15.10 -4.04
CA SER A 45 7.80 15.65 -5.01
C SER A 45 7.51 17.16 -4.84
N GLY A 46 7.94 17.74 -3.73
CA GLY A 46 7.61 19.10 -3.30
C GLY A 46 6.17 19.24 -2.78
N GLU A 47 5.83 20.42 -2.26
CA GLU A 47 4.53 20.69 -1.64
C GLU A 47 3.33 20.66 -2.63
N ASP A 48 3.58 20.75 -3.93
CA ASP A 48 2.51 20.73 -4.94
C ASP A 48 1.76 19.38 -4.98
N ILE A 49 2.42 18.28 -4.60
CA ILE A 49 1.77 16.97 -4.54
C ILE A 49 0.79 16.88 -3.35
N ARG A 50 0.94 17.74 -2.34
CA ARG A 50 0.17 17.67 -1.09
C ARG A 50 -1.33 17.71 -1.32
N ARG A 51 -1.78 18.53 -2.28
CA ARG A 51 -3.21 18.65 -2.67
C ARG A 51 -3.77 17.41 -3.37
N ARG A 52 -2.89 16.51 -3.80
CA ARG A 52 -3.20 15.26 -4.50
C ARG A 52 -3.06 14.04 -3.59
N MET A 53 -2.61 14.25 -2.35
CA MET A 53 -2.45 13.20 -1.34
C MET A 53 -3.61 13.23 -0.36
N TYR A 54 -4.00 12.06 0.13
CA TYR A 54 -4.88 11.95 1.30
C TYR A 54 -4.02 11.93 2.55
N LEU A 55 -4.07 13.01 3.32
CA LEU A 55 -3.33 13.16 4.56
C LEU A 55 -4.21 12.90 5.78
N THR A 56 -3.61 12.32 6.80
CA THR A 56 -4.21 12.11 8.12
C THR A 56 -3.13 12.21 9.18
N SER A 57 -3.52 12.37 10.44
CA SER A 57 -2.59 12.30 11.56
C SER A 57 -2.89 11.08 12.42
N ASP A 58 -1.86 10.48 12.99
CA ASP A 58 -2.00 9.46 14.03
C ASP A 58 -2.30 10.10 15.42
N PRO A 59 -2.54 9.29 16.46
CA PRO A 59 -2.79 9.81 17.81
C PRO A 59 -1.60 10.57 18.44
N GLU A 60 -0.38 10.35 17.96
CA GLU A 60 0.83 11.05 18.40
C GLU A 60 1.06 12.36 17.62
N GLY A 61 0.22 12.65 16.62
CA GLY A 61 0.28 13.84 15.78
C GLY A 61 1.23 13.71 14.58
N GLN A 62 1.72 12.51 14.28
CA GLN A 62 2.57 12.28 13.11
C GLN A 62 1.73 12.39 11.85
N GLU A 63 2.26 13.09 10.83
CA GLU A 63 1.56 13.25 9.55
C GLU A 63 1.79 12.02 8.66
N LEU A 64 0.70 11.35 8.35
CA LEU A 64 0.65 10.18 7.49
C LEU A 64 -0.08 10.51 6.19
N CYS A 65 0.24 9.78 5.14
CA CYS A 65 -0.48 9.82 3.88
C CYS A 65 -0.94 8.42 3.47
N LEU A 66 -2.09 8.34 2.79
CA LEU A 66 -2.34 7.19 1.92
C LEU A 66 -1.29 7.20 0.83
N ARG A 67 -0.62 6.06 0.69
CA ARG A 67 0.47 5.89 -0.26
C ARG A 67 0.01 6.23 -1.69
N PRO A 68 0.68 7.15 -2.41
CA PRO A 68 0.21 7.69 -3.69
C PRO A 68 0.50 6.78 -4.91
N ASP A 69 1.21 5.65 -4.73
CA ASP A 69 1.44 4.63 -5.79
C ASP A 69 0.34 3.57 -5.91
N LEU A 70 -0.76 3.71 -5.16
CA LEU A 70 -1.95 2.86 -5.28
C LEU A 70 -2.80 3.22 -6.49
#